data_AF-A0A0C2C101-F1
#
_entry.id   AF-A0A0C2C101-F1
#
_cell.length_a   1.000
_cell.length_b   1.000
_cell.length_c   1.000
_cell.angle_alpha   90.00
_cell.angle_beta   90.00
_cell.angle_gamma   90.00
#
_symmetry.space_group_name_H-M   'P 1'
#
loop_
_entity.id
_entity.type
_entity.pdbx_description
1 polymer ?
#
loop_
_entity_poly.entity_id
_entity_poly.type
_entity_poly.pdbx_seq_one_letter_code
_entity_poly.pdbx_strand_id
1 'polypeptide(L)'
;LQFVLVAICISINVPAGVFVPSFIIGAAGGRLVGEIMVFLFPEGMRGPGGPPIYPGLYAVVGAAAYTGAVTHTLSVAVIICELTGQLAPILPVLIAMLMGNAICKFLQPSIYESIIRVKKYPYLPDLPPSRISVHTVKVEQVMVCDVIYITRDMTYREMKEILQLAPHLRSFPI
;
A
#
# COMPACT_ATOMS: atom_id res chain seq x y z
N LEU A 1 -13.65 -15.79 -13.40
CA LEU A 1 -12.37 -16.25 -13.98
C LEU A 1 -11.20 -15.33 -13.64
N GLN A 2 -11.30 -14.02 -13.94
CA GLN A 2 -10.22 -13.04 -13.71
C GLN A 2 -9.70 -13.03 -12.26
N PHE A 3 -10.57 -13.11 -11.26
CA PHE A 3 -10.15 -13.19 -9.85
C PHE A 3 -9.22 -14.38 -9.55
N VAL A 4 -9.55 -15.58 -10.07
CA VAL A 4 -8.76 -16.80 -9.87
C VAL A 4 -7.43 -16.72 -10.63
N LEU A 5 -7.45 -16.23 -11.87
CA LEU A 5 -6.25 -16.00 -12.67
C LEU A 5 -5.29 -15.02 -12.01
N VAL A 6 -5.79 -13.97 -11.40
CA VAL A 6 -4.96 -12.97 -10.70
C VAL A 6 -4.28 -13.58 -9.48
N ALA A 7 -4.98 -14.39 -8.70
CA ALA A 7 -4.37 -15.13 -7.59
C ALA A 7 -3.24 -16.07 -8.06
N ILE A 8 -3.45 -16.76 -9.18
CA ILE A 8 -2.43 -17.64 -9.79
C ILE A 8 -1.24 -16.83 -10.31
N CYS A 9 -1.47 -15.72 -11.02
CA CYS A 9 -0.41 -14.87 -11.56
C CYS A 9 0.47 -14.25 -10.46
N ILE A 10 -0.12 -13.83 -9.33
CA ILE A 10 0.64 -13.30 -8.18
C ILE A 10 1.53 -14.38 -7.54
N SER A 11 1.14 -15.65 -7.65
CA SER A 11 1.87 -16.78 -7.08
C SER A 11 3.08 -17.20 -7.92
N ILE A 12 3.14 -16.80 -9.20
CA ILE A 12 4.25 -17.12 -10.10
C ILE A 12 5.36 -16.07 -9.94
N ASN A 13 6.62 -16.49 -9.93
CA ASN A 13 7.80 -15.61 -9.86
C ASN A 13 8.07 -14.86 -11.18
N VAL A 14 7.07 -14.14 -11.69
CA VAL A 14 7.18 -13.27 -12.86
C VAL A 14 7.03 -11.82 -12.39
N PRO A 15 7.85 -10.88 -12.90
CA PRO A 15 7.66 -9.46 -12.62
C PRO A 15 6.33 -8.98 -13.23
N ALA A 16 5.25 -9.01 -12.43
CA ALA A 16 3.92 -8.59 -12.81
C ALA A 16 3.34 -7.62 -11.76
N GLY A 17 2.64 -6.58 -12.24
CA GLY A 17 1.97 -5.61 -11.38
C GLY A 17 0.59 -6.10 -10.92
N VAL A 18 0.23 -5.82 -9.66
CA VAL A 18 -1.08 -6.19 -9.07
C VAL A 18 -2.15 -5.11 -9.26
N PHE A 19 -1.75 -3.91 -9.69
CA PHE A 19 -2.63 -2.75 -9.80
C PHE A 19 -3.70 -2.89 -10.89
N VAL A 20 -3.28 -3.10 -12.15
CA VAL A 20 -4.17 -3.24 -13.31
C VAL A 20 -5.19 -4.38 -13.15
N PRO A 21 -4.82 -5.60 -12.71
CA PRO A 21 -5.82 -6.65 -12.52
C PRO A 21 -6.85 -6.32 -11.43
N SER A 22 -6.41 -5.69 -10.34
CA SER A 22 -7.33 -5.25 -9.27
C SER A 22 -8.29 -4.18 -9.77
N PHE A 23 -7.80 -3.25 -10.58
CA PHE A 23 -8.60 -2.22 -11.22
C PHE A 23 -9.72 -2.78 -12.10
N ILE A 24 -9.40 -3.78 -12.93
CA ILE A 24 -10.38 -4.42 -13.81
C ILE A 24 -11.45 -5.18 -13.01
N ILE A 25 -11.06 -5.89 -11.95
CA ILE A 25 -11.99 -6.62 -11.08
C ILE A 25 -12.96 -5.63 -10.40
N GLY A 26 -12.43 -4.53 -9.87
CA GLY A 26 -13.24 -3.47 -9.28
C GLY A 26 -14.18 -2.80 -10.28
N ALA A 27 -13.71 -2.54 -11.50
CA ALA A 27 -14.52 -1.96 -12.57
C ALA A 27 -15.67 -2.88 -12.99
N ALA A 28 -15.40 -4.18 -13.14
CA ALA A 28 -16.42 -5.18 -13.46
C ALA A 28 -17.48 -5.27 -12.37
N GLY A 29 -17.07 -5.28 -11.09
CA GLY A 29 -17.98 -5.27 -9.95
C GLY A 29 -18.83 -4.00 -9.88
N GLY A 30 -18.21 -2.83 -10.06
CA GLY A 30 -18.90 -1.55 -10.10
C GLY A 30 -19.91 -1.45 -11.25
N ARG A 31 -19.56 -1.97 -12.43
CA ARG A 31 -20.48 -2.02 -13.57
C ARG A 31 -21.67 -2.92 -13.31
N LEU A 32 -21.45 -4.11 -12.73
CA LEU A 32 -22.53 -5.03 -12.38
C LEU A 32 -23.54 -4.37 -11.41
N VAL A 33 -23.05 -3.66 -10.40
CA VAL A 33 -23.91 -2.88 -9.49
C VAL A 33 -24.65 -1.76 -10.24
N GLY A 34 -23.98 -1.07 -11.17
CA GLY A 34 -24.59 -0.06 -12.02
C GLY A 34 -25.74 -0.59 -12.88
N GLU A 35 -25.55 -1.73 -13.55
CA GLU A 35 -26.60 -2.38 -14.37
C GLU A 35 -27.78 -2.84 -13.51
N ILE A 36 -27.52 -3.38 -12.32
CA ILE A 36 -28.57 -3.76 -11.36
C ILE A 36 -29.40 -2.53 -10.95
N MET A 37 -28.75 -1.38 -10.72
CA MET A 37 -29.44 -0.14 -10.39
C MET A 37 -30.31 0.39 -11.54
N VAL A 38 -29.85 0.25 -12.79
CA VAL A 38 -30.67 0.59 -13.98
C VAL A 38 -31.88 -0.32 -14.09
N PHE A 39 -31.72 -1.62 -13.80
CA PHE A 39 -32.82 -2.58 -13.82
C PHE A 39 -33.89 -2.31 -12.74
N LEU A 40 -33.46 -1.92 -11.53
CA LEU A 40 -34.35 -1.61 -10.42
C LEU A 40 -35.06 -0.25 -10.56
N PHE A 41 -34.38 0.76 -11.12
CA PHE A 41 -34.91 2.13 -11.25
C PHE A 41 -34.81 2.64 -12.70
N PRO A 42 -35.67 2.14 -13.60
CA PRO A 42 -35.61 2.46 -15.03
C PRO A 42 -35.94 3.94 -15.34
N GLU A 43 -36.73 4.61 -14.49
CA GLU A 43 -37.10 6.03 -14.65
C GLU A 43 -36.08 7.02 -14.05
N GLY A 44 -34.96 6.51 -13.52
CA GLY A 44 -33.95 7.33 -12.83
C GLY A 44 -34.35 7.69 -11.39
N MET A 45 -33.36 8.08 -10.58
CA MET A 45 -33.56 8.30 -9.12
C MET A 45 -34.51 9.46 -8.76
N ARG A 46 -34.92 10.30 -9.73
CA ARG A 46 -35.76 11.49 -9.53
C ARG A 46 -37.10 11.45 -10.30
N GLY A 47 -37.48 10.30 -10.88
CA GLY A 47 -38.73 10.15 -11.62
C GLY A 47 -38.65 10.62 -13.09
N PRO A 48 -39.78 10.64 -13.83
CA PRO A 48 -39.81 10.94 -15.26
C PRO A 48 -39.26 12.34 -15.56
N GLY A 49 -38.07 12.39 -16.18
CA GLY A 49 -37.33 13.62 -16.49
C GLY A 49 -36.06 13.86 -15.66
N GLY A 50 -35.71 12.96 -14.73
CA GLY A 50 -34.44 13.00 -14.01
C GLY A 50 -33.22 12.62 -14.86
N PRO A 51 -31.98 12.94 -14.41
CA PRO A 51 -30.78 12.47 -15.10
C PRO A 51 -30.72 10.93 -15.08
N PRO A 52 -30.45 10.27 -16.21
CA PRO A 52 -30.37 8.82 -16.27
C PRO A 52 -29.19 8.30 -15.44
N ILE A 53 -29.32 7.07 -14.94
CA ILE A 53 -28.25 6.39 -14.21
C ILE A 53 -27.21 5.92 -15.22
N TYR A 54 -25.98 6.45 -15.14
CA TYR A 54 -24.88 6.05 -16.02
C TYR A 54 -24.08 4.91 -15.37
N PRO A 55 -24.17 3.65 -15.85
CA PRO A 55 -23.45 2.52 -15.26
C PRO A 55 -21.92 2.66 -15.37
N GLY A 56 -21.44 3.47 -16.31
CA GLY A 56 -20.02 3.79 -16.44
C GLY A 56 -19.44 4.50 -15.20
N LEU A 57 -20.22 5.37 -14.55
CA LEU A 57 -19.75 6.06 -13.35
C LEU A 57 -19.59 5.09 -12.18
N TYR A 58 -20.50 4.13 -12.04
CA TYR A 58 -20.42 3.08 -11.02
C TYR A 58 -19.22 2.14 -11.25
N ALA A 59 -18.90 1.85 -12.51
CA ALA A 59 -17.70 1.09 -12.85
C ALA A 59 -16.42 1.81 -12.38
N VAL A 60 -16.32 3.12 -12.60
CA VAL A 60 -15.18 3.94 -12.17
C VAL A 60 -15.07 3.98 -10.64
N VAL A 61 -16.19 4.20 -9.94
CA VAL A 61 -16.24 4.20 -8.47
C VAL A 61 -15.81 2.84 -7.91
N GLY A 62 -16.32 1.74 -8.47
CA GLY A 62 -15.96 0.38 -8.05
C GLY A 62 -14.48 0.06 -8.29
N ALA A 63 -13.93 0.50 -9.41
CA ALA A 63 -12.51 0.35 -9.73
C ALA A 63 -11.62 1.08 -8.71
N ALA A 64 -11.97 2.33 -8.37
CA ALA A 64 -11.27 3.13 -7.38
C ALA A 64 -11.36 2.53 -5.97
N ALA A 65 -12.57 2.15 -5.56
CA ALA A 65 -12.82 1.62 -4.23
C ALA A 65 -12.09 0.30 -4.00
N TYR A 66 -12.17 -0.65 -4.93
CA TYR A 66 -11.51 -1.94 -4.80
C TYR A 66 -9.99 -1.80 -4.83
N THR A 67 -9.45 -1.08 -5.81
CA THR A 67 -7.99 -0.93 -5.95
C THR A 67 -7.39 -0.18 -4.76
N GLY A 68 -8.06 0.88 -4.30
CA GLY A 68 -7.68 1.63 -3.10
C GLY A 68 -7.74 0.81 -1.81
N ALA A 69 -8.75 -0.07 -1.69
CA ALA A 69 -8.87 -0.98 -0.57
C ALA A 69 -7.78 -2.07 -0.58
N VAL A 70 -7.36 -2.53 -1.75
CA VAL A 70 -6.29 -3.53 -1.90
C VAL A 70 -4.90 -2.95 -1.61
N THR A 71 -4.64 -1.72 -2.05
CA THR A 71 -3.33 -1.05 -1.88
C THR A 71 -3.23 -0.24 -0.58
N HIS A 72 -4.33 0.00 0.11
CA HIS A 72 -4.45 0.92 1.25
C HIS A 72 -4.04 2.38 0.94
N THR A 73 -4.02 2.79 -0.32
CA THR A 73 -3.61 4.14 -0.75
C THR A 73 -4.79 4.96 -1.26
N LEU A 74 -4.91 6.22 -0.87
CA LEU A 74 -5.98 7.13 -1.35
C LEU A 74 -5.67 7.79 -2.71
N SER A 75 -4.41 7.75 -3.15
CA SER A 75 -3.96 8.32 -4.42
C SER A 75 -4.65 7.71 -5.65
N VAL A 76 -5.17 6.49 -5.53
CA VAL A 76 -5.85 5.80 -6.64
C VAL A 76 -7.11 6.55 -7.09
N ALA A 77 -7.85 7.18 -6.18
CA ALA A 77 -8.99 8.02 -6.56
C ALA A 77 -8.56 9.21 -7.44
N VAL A 78 -7.45 9.86 -7.09
CA VAL A 78 -6.92 11.00 -7.87
C VAL A 78 -6.47 10.53 -9.25
N ILE A 79 -5.69 9.45 -9.33
CA ILE A 79 -5.25 8.86 -10.61
C ILE A 79 -6.45 8.56 -11.51
N ILE A 80 -7.52 7.99 -10.95
CA ILE A 80 -8.70 7.63 -11.73
C ILE A 80 -9.47 8.87 -12.19
N CYS A 81 -9.62 9.87 -11.32
CA CYS A 81 -10.23 11.14 -11.70
C CYS A 81 -9.46 11.81 -12.85
N GLU A 82 -8.13 11.84 -12.78
CA GLU A 82 -7.26 12.34 -13.85
C GLU A 82 -7.43 11.54 -15.15
N LEU A 83 -7.45 10.20 -15.07
CA LEU A 83 -7.65 9.34 -16.24
C LEU A 83 -9.02 9.52 -16.90
N THR A 84 -10.08 9.78 -16.12
CA THR A 84 -11.42 10.06 -16.64
C THR A 84 -11.57 11.48 -17.20
N GLY A 85 -10.63 12.39 -16.92
CA GLY A 85 -10.69 13.79 -17.37
C GLY A 85 -11.83 14.61 -16.74
N GLN A 86 -12.51 14.09 -15.71
CA GLN A 86 -13.63 14.75 -15.04
C GLN A 86 -13.52 14.64 -13.52
N LEU A 87 -13.41 15.79 -12.86
CA LEU A 87 -13.31 15.90 -11.39
C LEU A 87 -14.68 16.01 -10.71
N ALA A 88 -15.77 16.17 -11.47
CA ALA A 88 -17.11 16.37 -10.93
C ALA A 88 -17.56 15.27 -9.92
N PRO A 89 -17.25 13.98 -10.11
CA PRO A 89 -17.62 12.93 -9.16
C PRO A 89 -16.53 12.59 -8.14
N ILE A 90 -15.54 13.45 -7.87
CA ILE A 90 -14.41 13.09 -6.98
C ILE A 90 -14.86 12.79 -5.54
N LEU A 91 -15.83 13.53 -5.01
CA LEU A 91 -16.31 13.38 -3.65
C LEU A 91 -16.93 11.99 -3.37
N PRO A 92 -17.92 11.50 -4.15
CA PRO A 92 -18.48 10.17 -3.93
C PRO A 92 -17.46 9.04 -4.18
N VAL A 93 -16.54 9.20 -5.12
CA VAL A 93 -15.45 8.24 -5.36
C VAL A 93 -14.57 8.12 -4.11
N LEU A 94 -14.16 9.26 -3.53
CA LEU A 94 -13.31 9.28 -2.35
C LEU A 94 -14.00 8.66 -1.13
N ILE A 95 -15.29 8.93 -0.92
CA ILE A 95 -16.07 8.37 0.19
C ILE A 95 -16.17 6.84 0.06
N ALA A 96 -16.54 6.34 -1.12
CA ALA A 96 -16.63 4.89 -1.38
C ALA A 96 -15.27 4.20 -1.16
N MET A 97 -14.20 4.84 -1.61
CA MET A 97 -12.84 4.36 -1.44
C MET A 97 -12.39 4.35 0.03
N LEU A 98 -12.70 5.40 0.80
CA LEU A 98 -12.38 5.47 2.22
C LEU A 98 -13.11 4.38 3.01
N MET A 99 -14.38 4.12 2.70
CA MET A 99 -15.12 3.02 3.31
C MET A 99 -14.49 1.66 2.99
N GLY A 100 -14.16 1.40 1.72
CA GLY A 100 -13.49 0.17 1.31
C GLY A 100 -12.14 -0.02 2.01
N ASN A 101 -11.32 1.03 2.05
CA ASN A 101 -10.02 1.02 2.71
C ASN A 101 -10.15 0.82 4.23
N ALA A 102 -11.13 1.44 4.89
CA ALA A 102 -11.38 1.25 6.32
C ALA A 102 -11.74 -0.20 6.64
N ILE A 103 -12.63 -0.80 5.84
CA ILE A 103 -13.02 -2.21 5.99
C ILE A 103 -11.84 -3.14 5.74
N CYS A 104 -11.06 -2.92 4.68
CA CYS A 104 -9.88 -3.73 4.38
C CYS A 104 -8.82 -3.61 5.49
N LYS A 105 -8.51 -2.41 5.97
CA LYS A 105 -7.57 -2.20 7.08
C LYS A 105 -7.99 -2.93 8.36
N PHE A 106 -9.29 -3.09 8.59
CA PHE A 106 -9.80 -3.85 9.73
C PHE A 106 -9.61 -5.36 9.56
N LEU A 107 -9.75 -5.87 8.33
CA LEU A 107 -9.72 -7.31 8.04
C LEU A 107 -8.33 -7.87 7.73
N GLN A 108 -7.54 -7.16 6.91
CA GLN A 108 -6.28 -7.67 6.36
C GLN A 108 -5.23 -6.57 6.18
N PRO A 109 -3.93 -6.91 6.28
CA PRO A 109 -2.85 -6.00 5.87
C PRO A 109 -2.88 -5.76 4.35
N SER A 110 -2.22 -4.69 3.91
CA SER A 110 -2.13 -4.40 2.47
C SER A 110 -1.45 -5.55 1.70
N ILE A 111 -1.70 -5.65 0.39
CA ILE A 111 -1.01 -6.65 -0.44
C ILE A 111 0.51 -6.50 -0.33
N TYR A 112 1.01 -5.27 -0.32
CA TYR A 112 2.45 -5.01 -0.27
C TYR A 112 3.08 -5.45 1.06
N GLU A 113 2.43 -5.15 2.19
CA GLU A 113 2.87 -5.66 3.49
C GLU A 113 2.83 -7.19 3.57
N SER A 114 1.80 -7.79 2.97
CA SER A 114 1.68 -9.25 2.89
C SER A 114 2.84 -9.86 2.11
N ILE A 115 3.21 -9.27 0.96
CA ILE A 115 4.35 -9.71 0.15
C ILE A 115 5.66 -9.57 0.94
N ILE A 116 5.88 -8.44 1.63
CA ILE A 116 7.07 -8.20 2.44
C ILE A 116 7.19 -9.26 3.55
N ARG A 117 6.08 -9.57 4.23
CA ARG A 117 6.04 -10.58 5.29
C ARG A 117 6.31 -11.99 4.77
N VAL A 118 5.76 -12.35 3.61
CA VAL A 118 6.00 -13.65 2.96
C VAL A 118 7.45 -13.79 2.51
N LYS A 119 8.04 -12.73 1.94
CA LYS A 119 9.43 -12.71 1.49
C LYS A 119 10.45 -12.52 2.62
N LYS A 120 10.00 -12.25 3.85
CA LYS A 120 10.84 -12.01 5.04
C LYS A 120 11.92 -10.93 4.81
N TYR A 121 11.59 -9.88 4.08
CA TYR A 121 12.53 -8.77 3.93
C TYR A 121 12.69 -8.01 5.25
N PRO A 122 13.91 -7.53 5.59
CA PRO A 122 14.13 -6.70 6.76
C PRO A 122 13.52 -5.32 6.53
N TYR A 123 12.23 -5.21 6.83
CA TYR A 123 11.46 -3.97 6.80
C TYR A 123 11.05 -3.63 8.23
N LEU A 124 11.33 -2.40 8.65
CA LEU A 124 10.90 -1.90 9.95
C LEU A 124 9.49 -1.32 9.77
N PRO A 125 8.43 -1.99 10.25
CA PRO A 125 7.08 -1.47 10.10
C PRO A 125 6.88 -0.23 10.98
N ASP A 126 6.07 0.71 10.51
CA ASP A 126 5.55 1.77 11.36
C ASP A 126 4.74 1.12 12.48
N LEU A 127 5.19 1.33 13.71
CA LEU A 127 4.64 0.67 14.87
C LEU A 127 3.43 1.45 15.35
N PRO A 128 2.22 0.85 15.34
CA PRO A 128 1.10 1.46 16.02
C PRO A 128 1.46 1.57 17.51
N PRO A 129 1.12 2.69 18.19
CA PRO A 129 1.41 2.90 19.61
C PRO A 129 0.80 1.85 20.55
N SER A 130 0.00 0.91 20.03
CA SER A 130 -0.62 -0.19 20.76
C SER A 130 0.24 -1.44 20.93
N ARG A 131 1.39 -1.57 20.23
CA ARG A 131 2.28 -2.73 20.40
C ARG A 131 3.29 -2.51 21.52
N ILE A 132 2.88 -2.92 22.74
CA ILE A 132 3.67 -2.85 23.99
C ILE A 132 5.08 -3.45 23.84
N SER A 133 5.23 -4.53 23.06
CA SER A 133 6.49 -5.29 22.91
C SER A 133 7.66 -4.51 22.29
N VAL A 134 7.40 -3.34 21.70
CA VAL A 134 8.44 -2.60 20.95
C VAL A 134 8.88 -1.34 21.69
N HIS A 135 8.06 -0.87 22.64
CA HIS A 135 8.47 0.10 23.65
C HIS A 135 9.41 -0.50 24.71
N THR A 136 9.49 -1.83 24.81
CA THR A 136 10.39 -2.53 25.73
C THR A 136 11.78 -2.79 25.17
N VAL A 137 11.98 -2.68 23.84
CA VAL A 137 13.29 -2.89 23.23
C VAL A 137 14.09 -1.61 23.38
N LYS A 138 15.10 -1.66 24.26
CA LYS A 138 16.04 -0.54 24.44
C LYS A 138 17.20 -0.66 23.47
N VAL A 139 17.79 0.48 23.12
CA VAL A 139 18.99 0.54 22.25
C VAL A 139 20.12 -0.33 22.82
N GLU A 140 20.22 -0.44 24.15
CA GLU A 140 21.19 -1.30 24.84
C GLU A 140 21.15 -2.78 24.41
N GLN A 141 19.99 -3.28 23.98
CA GLN A 141 19.82 -4.68 23.57
C GLN A 141 20.19 -4.92 22.10
N VAL A 142 20.34 -3.86 21.32
CA VAL A 142 20.60 -3.91 19.88
C VAL A 142 21.99 -3.35 19.55
N MET A 143 22.53 -2.46 20.39
CA MET A 143 23.83 -1.85 20.17
C MET A 143 24.95 -2.89 20.23
N VAL A 144 25.87 -2.81 19.28
CA VAL A 144 27.13 -3.53 19.35
C VAL A 144 28.02 -2.77 20.33
N CYS A 145 28.32 -3.38 21.47
CA CYS A 145 29.14 -2.76 22.51
C CYS A 145 30.65 -2.79 22.17
N ASP A 146 31.06 -3.66 21.26
CA ASP A 146 32.45 -3.76 20.82
C ASP A 146 32.73 -2.72 19.73
N VAL A 147 33.13 -1.53 20.17
CA VAL A 147 33.37 -0.37 19.31
C VAL A 147 34.85 -0.04 19.29
N ILE A 148 35.43 -0.02 18.10
CA ILE A 148 36.80 0.45 17.86
C ILE A 148 36.77 1.97 17.82
N TYR A 149 37.49 2.63 18.73
CA TYR A 149 37.56 4.10 18.84
C TYR A 149 38.99 4.59 18.67
N ILE A 150 39.14 5.88 18.34
CA ILE A 150 40.44 6.55 18.21
C ILE A 150 40.52 7.63 19.28
N THR A 151 41.53 7.60 20.15
CA THR A 151 41.74 8.62 21.19
C THR A 151 42.86 9.59 20.79
N ARG A 152 42.79 10.84 21.28
CA ARG A 152 43.79 11.89 20.99
C ARG A 152 45.22 11.54 21.41
N ASP A 153 45.37 10.68 22.41
CA ASP A 153 46.68 10.29 22.96
C ASP A 153 47.31 9.08 22.25
N MET A 154 46.66 8.52 21.22
CA MET A 154 47.16 7.35 20.49
C MET A 154 48.34 7.68 19.58
N THR A 155 49.30 6.76 19.49
CA THR A 155 50.44 6.91 18.57
C THR A 155 50.06 6.60 17.13
N TYR A 156 50.79 7.19 16.17
CA TYR A 156 50.55 6.95 14.74
C TYR A 156 50.63 5.47 14.36
N ARG A 157 51.45 4.69 15.06
CA ARG A 157 51.60 3.25 14.84
C ARG A 157 50.34 2.49 15.23
N GLU A 158 49.80 2.75 16.40
CA GLU A 158 48.56 2.13 16.90
C GLU A 158 47.36 2.49 16.01
N MET A 159 47.27 3.76 15.57
CA MET A 159 46.25 4.19 14.61
C MET A 159 46.34 3.43 13.29
N LYS A 160 47.56 3.22 12.78
CA LYS A 160 47.79 2.47 11.53
C LYS A 160 47.44 0.98 11.70
N GLU A 161 47.77 0.39 12.84
CA GLU A 161 47.40 -1.00 13.16
C GLU A 161 45.87 -1.17 13.24
N ILE A 162 45.15 -0.25 13.90
CA ILE A 162 43.69 -0.25 13.97
C ILE A 162 43.05 -0.13 12.57
N LEU A 163 43.56 0.77 11.72
CA LEU A 163 43.04 0.96 10.36
C LEU A 163 43.28 -0.26 9.47
N GLN A 164 44.38 -0.98 9.68
CA GLN A 164 44.68 -2.24 8.98
C GLN A 164 43.83 -3.40 9.49
N LEU A 165 43.50 -3.41 10.79
CA LEU A 165 42.69 -4.45 11.43
C LEU A 165 41.21 -4.37 11.03
N ALA A 166 40.70 -3.17 10.76
CA ALA A 166 39.30 -2.91 10.48
C ALA A 166 39.05 -2.18 9.14
N PRO A 167 39.32 -2.81 7.97
CA PRO A 167 39.17 -2.17 6.65
C PRO A 167 37.71 -1.91 6.24
N HIS A 168 36.73 -2.48 6.96
CA HIS A 168 35.30 -2.37 6.67
C HIS A 168 34.63 -1.18 7.37
N LEU A 169 35.29 -0.59 8.38
CA LEU A 169 34.78 0.56 9.12
C LEU A 169 35.13 1.86 8.39
N ARG A 170 34.11 2.58 7.94
CA ARG A 170 34.28 3.86 7.19
C ARG A 170 34.43 5.08 8.10
N SER A 171 34.07 4.96 9.37
CA SER A 171 34.10 6.04 10.34
C SER A 171 34.36 5.47 11.72
N PHE A 172 35.27 6.10 12.45
CA PHE A 172 35.59 5.75 13.83
C PHE A 172 35.11 6.88 14.75
N PRO A 173 34.50 6.55 15.89
CA PRO A 173 34.25 7.53 16.95
C PRO A 173 35.59 8.02 17.52
N ILE A 174 35.66 9.33 17.79
CA ILE A 174 36.82 10.06 18.34
C ILE A 174 36.59 10.50 19.78
#